data_AF-M4SWY0-F1
#
_entry.id   AF-M4SWY0-F1
#
_cell.length_a   1.000
_cell.length_b   1.000
_cell.length_c   1.000
_cell.angle_alpha   90.00
_cell.angle_beta   90.00
_cell.angle_gamma   90.00
#
_symmetry.space_group_name_H-M   'P 1'
#
loop_
_entity.id
_entity.type
_entity.pdbx_description
1 polymer ?
#
loop_
_entity_poly.entity_id
_entity_poly.type
_entity_poly.pdbx_seq_one_letter_code
_entity_poly.pdbx_strand_id
1 'polypeptide(L)'
;MQAQGLSKILTATRDSTYLRGRIHESLEIMAAISDNTNNGCRLLGTTADKGATYSAGNIGNEPCKLETAPLTKASRTASKITASDYANIATDNAGLDAFQAATSGNKGKCRLLVNHATNGYGHGGASDVSLKLLGHYLKTGDTDSEATFVKKAKLKDTADGSARPWANAFNAINNMPTYGQLTPSNDTADLETRTALATITQKLLMPKDDSDSQRTKTQISNLLGGNTKTRLDELRKKLTMNNYRGVRWKHKSVLCDRS
;
A
#
# COMPACT_ATOMS: atom_id res chain seq x y z
N MET A 1 -19.56 8.37 -4.03
CA MET A 1 -18.42 8.30 -3.08
C MET A 1 -18.09 6.88 -2.66
N GLN A 2 -19.03 6.08 -2.13
CA GLN A 2 -18.75 4.71 -1.65
C GLN A 2 -18.17 3.76 -2.71
N ALA A 3 -18.69 3.77 -3.94
CA ALA A 3 -18.19 2.90 -5.02
C ALA A 3 -16.73 3.22 -5.44
N GLN A 4 -16.35 4.50 -5.46
CA GLN A 4 -14.97 4.91 -5.73
C GLN A 4 -14.04 4.54 -4.57
N GLY A 5 -14.54 4.61 -3.34
CA GLY A 5 -13.79 4.19 -2.14
C GLY A 5 -13.47 2.70 -2.13
N LEU A 6 -14.46 1.85 -2.41
CA LEU A 6 -14.25 0.40 -2.52
C LEU A 6 -13.26 0.05 -3.62
N SER A 7 -13.39 0.65 -4.82
CA SER A 7 -12.48 0.42 -5.94
C SER A 7 -11.02 0.75 -5.59
N LYS A 8 -10.78 1.84 -4.84
CA LYS A 8 -9.42 2.20 -4.37
C LYS A 8 -8.83 1.18 -3.39
N ILE A 9 -9.64 0.66 -2.45
CA ILE A 9 -9.20 -0.40 -1.52
C ILE A 9 -8.84 -1.67 -2.29
N LEU A 10 -9.69 -2.10 -3.21
CA LEU A 10 -9.46 -3.29 -4.03
C LEU A 10 -8.20 -3.13 -4.90
N THR A 11 -8.00 -1.96 -5.48
CA THR A 11 -6.81 -1.64 -6.28
C THR A 11 -5.54 -1.72 -5.44
N ALA A 12 -5.53 -1.08 -4.26
CA ALA A 12 -4.41 -1.15 -3.34
C ALA A 12 -4.10 -2.57 -2.88
N THR A 13 -5.13 -3.37 -2.61
CA THR A 13 -5.00 -4.77 -2.23
C THR A 13 -4.37 -5.56 -3.37
N ARG A 14 -4.95 -5.50 -4.57
CA ARG A 14 -4.48 -6.19 -5.76
C ARG A 14 -3.03 -5.84 -6.11
N ASP A 15 -2.71 -4.56 -6.16
CA ASP A 15 -1.38 -4.13 -6.61
C ASP A 15 -0.30 -4.45 -5.57
N SER A 16 -0.63 -4.35 -4.28
CA SER A 16 0.27 -4.75 -3.20
C SER A 16 0.51 -6.26 -3.16
N THR A 17 -0.54 -7.08 -3.31
CA THR A 17 -0.40 -8.54 -3.29
C THR A 17 0.28 -9.05 -4.56
N TYR A 18 0.01 -8.44 -5.71
CA TYR A 18 0.71 -8.73 -6.95
C TYR A 18 2.22 -8.45 -6.81
N LEU A 19 2.59 -7.25 -6.33
CA LEU A 19 3.98 -6.91 -6.08
C LEU A 19 4.62 -7.89 -5.08
N ARG A 20 3.94 -8.17 -3.98
CA ARG A 20 4.40 -9.12 -2.96
C ARG A 20 4.69 -10.49 -3.57
N GLY A 21 3.80 -11.04 -4.38
CA GLY A 21 4.01 -12.31 -5.07
C GLY A 21 5.24 -12.29 -5.99
N ARG A 22 5.42 -11.22 -6.77
CA ARG A 22 6.61 -11.07 -7.65
C ARG A 22 7.92 -10.98 -6.86
N ILE A 23 7.90 -10.34 -5.68
CA ILE A 23 9.05 -10.29 -4.77
C ILE A 23 9.29 -11.68 -4.19
N HIS A 24 8.26 -12.30 -3.62
CA HIS A 24 8.34 -13.61 -2.97
C HIS A 24 8.93 -14.67 -3.89
N GLU A 25 8.36 -14.82 -5.09
CA GLU A 25 8.81 -15.80 -6.07
C GLU A 25 10.30 -15.62 -6.43
N SER A 26 10.71 -14.36 -6.65
CA SER A 26 12.11 -14.06 -6.97
C SER A 26 13.03 -14.40 -5.80
N LEU A 27 12.61 -14.12 -4.56
CA LEU A 27 13.36 -14.45 -3.36
C LEU A 27 13.45 -15.96 -3.14
N GLU A 28 12.37 -16.69 -3.38
CA GLU A 28 12.30 -18.13 -3.25
C GLU A 28 13.24 -18.82 -4.24
N ILE A 29 13.20 -18.44 -5.52
CA ILE A 29 14.11 -18.94 -6.55
C ILE A 29 15.56 -18.65 -6.18
N MET A 30 15.87 -17.41 -5.77
CA MET A 30 17.24 -17.04 -5.36
C MET A 30 17.71 -17.83 -4.13
N ALA A 31 16.84 -18.09 -3.17
CA ALA A 31 17.18 -18.87 -1.96
C ALA A 31 17.32 -20.37 -2.26
N ALA A 32 16.62 -20.88 -3.26
CA ALA A 32 16.73 -22.27 -3.72
C ALA A 32 18.03 -22.52 -4.50
N ILE A 33 18.58 -21.50 -5.17
CA ILE A 33 19.89 -21.59 -5.85
C ILE A 33 20.99 -21.38 -4.80
N SER A 34 21.24 -22.42 -4.02
CA SER A 34 22.27 -22.46 -3.00
C SER A 34 22.85 -23.86 -2.88
N ASP A 35 24.17 -23.98 -3.03
CA ASP A 35 24.92 -25.17 -2.66
C ASP A 35 26.07 -24.83 -1.69
N ASN A 36 26.87 -25.84 -1.34
CA ASN A 36 27.96 -25.73 -0.39
C ASN A 36 29.34 -25.48 -1.04
N THR A 37 29.40 -25.26 -2.35
CA THR A 37 30.67 -25.24 -3.10
C THR A 37 30.79 -24.11 -4.10
N ASN A 38 29.81 -23.90 -4.98
CA ASN A 38 29.97 -23.05 -6.16
C ASN A 38 28.78 -22.14 -6.48
N ASN A 39 27.56 -22.47 -6.01
CA ASN A 39 26.35 -21.73 -6.37
C ASN A 39 25.70 -21.06 -5.15
N GLY A 40 25.35 -19.78 -5.30
CA GLY A 40 24.66 -19.03 -4.26
C GLY A 40 24.09 -17.73 -4.79
N CYS A 41 22.77 -17.62 -4.86
CA CYS A 41 22.08 -16.40 -5.30
C CYS A 41 21.67 -15.44 -4.19
N ARG A 42 22.04 -15.78 -2.96
CA ARG A 42 21.78 -15.01 -1.74
C ARG A 42 22.96 -15.23 -0.81
N LEU A 43 23.87 -14.29 -0.61
CA LEU A 43 25.00 -14.53 0.30
C LEU A 43 24.65 -14.11 1.75
N LEU A 44 25.07 -14.92 2.73
CA LEU A 44 25.04 -14.54 4.15
C LEU A 44 26.29 -13.72 4.46
N GLY A 45 26.19 -12.40 4.41
CA GLY A 45 27.32 -11.51 4.69
C GLY A 45 28.16 -11.18 3.45
N THR A 46 29.42 -10.80 3.65
CA THR A 46 30.31 -10.27 2.61
C THR A 46 31.16 -11.32 1.89
N THR A 47 31.11 -12.60 2.29
CA THR A 47 31.89 -13.68 1.67
C THR A 47 31.03 -14.61 0.82
N ALA A 48 31.52 -14.95 -0.37
CA ALA A 48 30.81 -15.75 -1.39
C ALA A 48 30.85 -17.27 -1.12
N ASP A 49 30.85 -17.70 0.15
CA ASP A 49 31.12 -19.10 0.47
C ASP A 49 29.87 -19.97 0.58
N LYS A 50 28.72 -19.39 0.92
CA LYS A 50 27.46 -20.13 1.08
C LYS A 50 26.23 -19.27 0.85
N GLY A 51 25.27 -19.82 0.10
CA GLY A 51 23.96 -19.22 -0.07
C GLY A 51 23.10 -19.24 1.21
N ALA A 52 22.32 -18.20 1.46
CA ALA A 52 21.28 -18.16 2.46
C ALA A 52 20.09 -19.00 1.97
N THR A 53 19.79 -20.06 2.70
CA THR A 53 18.65 -20.94 2.40
C THR A 53 17.37 -20.40 3.03
N TYR A 54 16.24 -20.68 2.39
CA TYR A 54 14.93 -20.47 2.99
C TYR A 54 14.60 -21.63 3.95
N SER A 55 14.31 -21.33 5.21
CA SER A 55 13.91 -22.32 6.21
C SER A 55 13.06 -21.70 7.31
N ALA A 56 11.99 -22.38 7.71
CA ALA A 56 11.10 -21.98 8.81
C ALA A 56 10.60 -20.52 8.74
N GLY A 57 10.35 -20.00 7.53
CA GLY A 57 9.87 -18.63 7.32
C GLY A 57 10.97 -17.55 7.40
N ASN A 58 12.23 -17.94 7.34
CA ASN A 58 13.39 -17.04 7.30
C ASN A 58 14.22 -17.29 6.04
N ILE A 59 14.84 -16.24 5.52
CA ILE A 59 15.96 -16.36 4.57
C ILE A 59 17.22 -16.07 5.36
N GLY A 60 18.04 -17.09 5.62
CA GLY A 60 19.12 -16.96 6.60
C GLY A 60 18.55 -16.70 7.99
N ASN A 61 19.02 -15.63 8.64
CA ASN A 61 18.52 -15.18 9.94
C ASN A 61 17.42 -14.11 9.84
N GLU A 62 17.08 -13.67 8.63
CA GLU A 62 16.12 -12.59 8.43
C GLU A 62 14.70 -13.13 8.29
N PRO A 63 13.73 -12.65 9.11
CA PRO A 63 12.33 -13.00 8.97
C PRO A 63 11.80 -12.63 7.59
N CYS A 64 11.43 -13.64 6.81
CA CYS A 64 10.98 -13.48 5.43
C CYS A 64 9.94 -14.54 5.08
N LYS A 65 8.74 -14.41 5.63
CA LYS A 65 7.65 -15.34 5.38
C LYS A 65 7.17 -15.19 3.93
N LEU A 66 7.59 -16.13 3.07
CA LEU A 66 7.26 -16.16 1.64
C LEU A 66 5.83 -16.66 1.34
N GLU A 67 4.96 -16.67 2.34
CA GLU A 67 3.58 -17.15 2.25
C GLU A 67 2.56 -16.00 2.23
N THR A 68 1.36 -16.27 1.70
CA THR A 68 0.22 -15.37 1.87
C THR A 68 -0.29 -15.42 3.30
N ALA A 69 -0.68 -14.27 3.85
CA ALA A 69 -1.33 -14.20 5.15
C ALA A 69 -2.86 -14.08 4.98
N PRO A 70 -3.67 -14.65 5.88
CA PRO A 70 -5.11 -14.42 5.90
C PRO A 70 -5.43 -12.92 6.00
N LEU A 71 -6.45 -12.47 5.27
CA LEU A 71 -6.92 -11.09 5.37
C LEU A 71 -7.60 -10.89 6.73
N THR A 72 -6.98 -10.05 7.55
CA THR A 72 -7.51 -9.64 8.85
C THR A 72 -7.64 -8.13 8.90
N LYS A 73 -8.56 -7.63 9.74
CA LYS A 73 -8.67 -6.20 9.99
C LYS A 73 -7.47 -5.73 10.79
N ALA A 74 -6.55 -5.03 10.16
CA ALA A 74 -5.37 -4.46 10.80
C ALA A 74 -5.07 -3.06 10.25
N SER A 75 -4.48 -2.22 11.10
CA SER A 75 -3.87 -0.98 10.64
C SER A 75 -2.54 -1.28 9.96
N ARG A 76 -2.29 -0.66 8.82
CA ARG A 76 -0.99 -0.75 8.14
C ARG A 76 0.09 -0.07 8.99
N THR A 77 1.26 -0.70 9.08
CA THR A 77 2.48 -0.05 9.56
C THR A 77 3.17 0.69 8.40
N ALA A 78 3.50 1.96 8.60
CA ALA A 78 4.11 2.81 7.57
C ALA A 78 5.66 2.76 7.55
N SER A 79 6.27 1.73 8.15
CA SER A 79 7.73 1.70 8.39
C SER A 79 8.56 1.30 7.18
N LYS A 80 7.98 0.55 6.22
CA LYS A 80 8.68 0.09 4.99
C LYS A 80 8.19 0.77 3.72
N ILE A 81 6.94 1.18 3.71
CA ILE A 81 6.36 2.03 2.68
C ILE A 81 5.81 3.24 3.44
N THR A 82 6.42 4.41 3.26
CA THR A 82 5.96 5.68 3.85
C THR A 82 5.04 6.39 2.87
N ALA A 83 4.50 7.55 3.25
CA ALA A 83 3.69 8.37 2.34
C ALA A 83 4.50 8.85 1.12
N SER A 84 5.81 9.06 1.30
CA SER A 84 6.68 9.63 0.27
C SER A 84 7.64 8.62 -0.36
N ASP A 85 7.87 7.45 0.25
CA ASP A 85 8.98 6.59 -0.17
C ASP A 85 8.89 5.11 0.20
N TYR A 86 9.74 4.30 -0.43
CA TYR A 86 10.10 2.97 0.05
C TYR A 86 11.28 3.08 1.03
N ALA A 87 11.03 2.83 2.31
CA ALA A 87 12.06 2.91 3.33
C ALA A 87 12.95 1.65 3.30
N ASN A 88 14.27 1.85 3.42
CA ASN A 88 15.29 0.79 3.47
C ASN A 88 15.40 -0.08 2.21
N ILE A 89 14.89 0.36 1.05
CA ILE A 89 15.20 -0.33 -0.20
C ILE A 89 16.60 0.08 -0.65
N ALA A 90 17.47 -0.91 -0.85
CA ALA A 90 18.85 -0.69 -1.25
C ALA A 90 18.90 -0.14 -2.68
N THR A 91 19.57 1.00 -2.89
CA THR A 91 19.69 1.63 -4.21
C THR A 91 21.16 1.68 -4.54
N ASP A 92 21.65 0.64 -5.22
CA ASP A 92 23.06 0.60 -5.58
C ASP A 92 23.29 1.05 -7.02
N ASN A 93 24.48 1.59 -7.26
CA ASN A 93 25.04 1.80 -8.58
C ASN A 93 25.96 0.61 -8.87
N ALA A 94 25.77 -0.07 -10.00
CA ALA A 94 26.63 -1.20 -10.38
C ALA A 94 28.13 -0.84 -10.37
N GLY A 95 28.97 -1.82 -10.02
CA GLY A 95 30.43 -1.76 -10.07
C GLY A 95 31.11 -1.41 -8.74
N LEU A 96 30.42 -1.55 -7.60
CA LEU A 96 30.97 -1.28 -6.26
C LEU A 96 31.06 -2.52 -5.37
N ASP A 97 30.82 -3.71 -5.92
CA ASP A 97 30.83 -5.00 -5.20
C ASP A 97 29.94 -5.05 -3.93
N ALA A 98 29.06 -4.07 -3.74
CA ALA A 98 28.37 -3.84 -2.47
C ALA A 98 27.10 -4.69 -2.34
N PHE A 99 26.46 -5.04 -3.46
CA PHE A 99 25.29 -5.94 -3.49
C PHE A 99 25.59 -7.31 -4.13
N GLN A 100 26.62 -7.40 -4.96
CA GLN A 100 27.21 -8.63 -5.47
C GLN A 100 28.70 -8.57 -5.14
N ALA A 101 29.19 -9.44 -4.27
CA ALA A 101 30.60 -9.44 -3.91
C ALA A 101 31.47 -9.66 -5.16
N ALA A 102 32.62 -8.98 -5.21
CA ALA A 102 33.65 -9.20 -6.22
C ALA A 102 33.89 -10.70 -6.38
N THR A 103 34.00 -11.17 -7.63
CA THR A 103 34.20 -12.58 -7.96
C THR A 103 35.58 -13.05 -7.49
N SER A 104 35.71 -13.38 -6.20
CA SER A 104 36.91 -13.99 -5.63
C SER A 104 36.81 -15.51 -5.73
N GLY A 105 37.04 -16.04 -6.95
CA GLY A 105 37.11 -17.48 -7.21
C GLY A 105 35.82 -18.14 -7.70
N ASN A 106 35.72 -19.47 -7.55
CA ASN A 106 34.63 -20.29 -8.08
C ASN A 106 33.43 -20.47 -7.14
N LYS A 107 33.47 -19.88 -5.94
CA LYS A 107 32.45 -20.09 -4.90
C LYS A 107 31.32 -19.05 -4.98
N GLY A 108 30.11 -19.47 -4.59
CA GLY A 108 28.95 -18.57 -4.41
C GLY A 108 28.50 -17.81 -5.65
N LYS A 109 28.70 -18.36 -6.85
CA LYS A 109 28.27 -17.74 -8.10
C LYS A 109 26.75 -17.76 -8.22
N CYS A 110 26.17 -16.64 -8.63
CA CYS A 110 24.75 -16.56 -8.97
C CYS A 110 24.57 -16.34 -10.48
N ARG A 111 24.52 -17.43 -11.23
CA ARG A 111 24.32 -17.40 -12.69
C ARG A 111 23.00 -16.75 -13.10
N LEU A 112 22.00 -16.76 -12.22
CA LEU A 112 20.70 -16.12 -12.45
C LEU A 112 20.81 -14.59 -12.68
N LEU A 113 21.84 -13.94 -12.14
CA LEU A 113 21.95 -12.48 -12.13
C LEU A 113 22.70 -11.88 -13.32
N VAL A 114 23.29 -12.71 -14.17
CA VAL A 114 24.12 -12.26 -15.30
C VAL A 114 23.62 -12.90 -16.59
N ASN A 115 23.39 -12.09 -17.62
CA ASN A 115 23.04 -12.57 -18.95
C ASN A 115 24.31 -12.82 -19.77
N HIS A 116 24.93 -13.98 -19.56
CA HIS A 116 26.17 -14.35 -20.24
C HIS A 116 26.27 -15.87 -20.41
N ALA A 117 26.95 -16.33 -21.47
CA ALA A 117 27.07 -17.76 -21.79
C ALA A 117 27.98 -18.52 -20.82
N THR A 118 29.01 -17.86 -20.28
CA THR A 118 30.03 -18.50 -19.46
C THR A 118 29.68 -18.45 -17.96
N ASN A 119 29.32 -17.26 -17.47
CA ASN A 119 29.12 -16.99 -16.05
C ASN A 119 27.65 -16.72 -15.69
N GLY A 120 26.76 -16.75 -16.68
CA GLY A 120 25.35 -16.40 -16.54
C GLY A 120 24.40 -17.55 -16.83
N TYR A 121 23.13 -17.20 -17.01
CA TYR A 121 22.05 -18.14 -17.30
C TYR A 121 21.92 -18.47 -18.80
N GLY A 122 22.70 -17.83 -19.67
CA GLY A 122 22.72 -18.13 -21.11
C GLY A 122 23.45 -19.44 -21.40
N HIS A 123 23.02 -20.16 -22.44
CA HIS A 123 23.70 -21.36 -22.93
C HIS A 123 24.02 -21.21 -24.41
N GLY A 124 25.29 -21.41 -24.79
CA GLY A 124 25.77 -21.21 -26.16
C GLY A 124 25.84 -19.75 -26.63
N GLY A 125 25.34 -18.81 -25.81
CA GLY A 125 25.28 -17.38 -26.07
C GLY A 125 24.58 -16.65 -24.92
N ALA A 126 24.56 -15.32 -24.96
CA ALA A 126 23.67 -14.53 -24.11
C ALA A 126 22.21 -14.76 -24.55
N SER A 127 21.28 -14.68 -23.60
CA SER A 127 19.85 -14.66 -23.89
C SER A 127 19.44 -13.32 -24.50
N ASP A 128 18.55 -13.33 -25.49
CA ASP A 128 17.96 -12.08 -26.03
C ASP A 128 17.06 -11.37 -25.01
N VAL A 129 16.69 -12.06 -23.92
CA VAL A 129 15.82 -11.55 -22.88
C VAL A 129 16.59 -11.43 -21.56
N SER A 130 16.64 -10.21 -21.03
CA SER A 130 17.07 -9.93 -19.66
C SER A 130 16.00 -10.32 -18.65
N LEU A 131 16.38 -11.06 -17.60
CA LEU A 131 15.45 -11.40 -16.53
C LEU A 131 15.17 -10.15 -15.66
N LYS A 132 13.91 -10.04 -15.23
CA LYS A 132 13.41 -8.96 -14.37
C LYS A 132 12.86 -9.54 -13.07
N LEU A 133 13.69 -9.48 -12.03
CA LEU A 133 13.43 -10.08 -10.72
C LEU A 133 12.89 -9.03 -9.74
N LEU A 134 12.35 -9.50 -8.61
CA LEU A 134 11.82 -8.67 -7.52
C LEU A 134 10.80 -7.63 -8.02
N GLY A 135 9.83 -8.06 -8.83
CA GLY A 135 8.85 -7.14 -9.42
C GLY A 135 9.46 -6.13 -10.42
N HIS A 136 10.50 -6.55 -11.14
CA HIS A 136 11.32 -5.74 -12.07
C HIS A 136 12.23 -4.71 -11.39
N TYR A 137 12.39 -4.81 -10.07
CA TYR A 137 13.33 -3.96 -9.35
C TYR A 137 14.79 -4.29 -9.67
N LEU A 138 15.08 -5.58 -9.77
CA LEU A 138 16.42 -6.09 -10.07
C LEU A 138 16.46 -6.53 -11.52
N LYS A 139 17.37 -5.93 -12.28
CA LYS A 139 17.66 -6.28 -13.67
C LYS A 139 18.97 -7.05 -13.70
N THR A 140 19.00 -8.15 -14.42
CA THR A 140 20.25 -8.90 -14.63
C THR A 140 21.26 -8.05 -15.40
N GLY A 141 22.54 -8.23 -15.11
CA GLY A 141 23.62 -7.60 -15.86
C GLY A 141 23.65 -8.08 -17.30
N ASP A 142 24.16 -7.24 -18.20
CA ASP A 142 24.46 -7.60 -19.59
C ASP A 142 25.94 -7.97 -19.72
N THR A 143 26.29 -8.84 -20.68
CA THR A 143 27.70 -8.99 -21.11
C THR A 143 28.73 -9.15 -19.97
N ASP A 144 28.41 -10.02 -19.00
CA ASP A 144 29.25 -10.31 -17.81
C ASP A 144 29.31 -9.20 -16.74
N SER A 145 28.43 -8.19 -16.80
CA SER A 145 28.31 -7.14 -15.79
C SER A 145 27.54 -7.60 -14.54
N GLU A 146 27.70 -6.84 -13.46
CA GLU A 146 26.82 -6.91 -12.29
C GLU A 146 25.36 -6.62 -12.68
N ALA A 147 24.43 -7.19 -11.91
CA ALA A 147 23.02 -6.81 -11.96
C ALA A 147 22.82 -5.35 -11.52
N THR A 148 21.67 -4.78 -11.80
CA THR A 148 21.36 -3.39 -11.42
C THR A 148 20.00 -3.28 -10.77
N PHE A 149 19.91 -2.40 -9.78
CA PHE A 149 18.62 -1.99 -9.24
C PHE A 149 18.06 -0.81 -10.02
N VAL A 150 16.74 -0.80 -10.21
CA VAL A 150 16.03 0.37 -10.69
C VAL A 150 16.20 1.50 -9.67
N LYS A 151 16.46 2.73 -10.12
CA LYS A 151 16.60 3.89 -9.22
C LYS A 151 15.34 4.08 -8.38
N LYS A 152 15.51 4.37 -7.08
CA LYS A 152 14.42 4.55 -6.10
C LYS A 152 13.26 5.42 -6.58
N ALA A 153 13.59 6.55 -7.22
CA ALA A 153 12.58 7.51 -7.71
C ALA A 153 11.61 6.86 -8.71
N LYS A 154 12.10 5.95 -9.54
CA LYS A 154 11.31 5.26 -10.57
C LYS A 154 10.38 4.20 -9.99
N LEU A 155 10.59 3.77 -8.74
CA LEU A 155 9.68 2.82 -8.08
C LEU A 155 8.33 3.41 -7.72
N LYS A 156 8.18 4.73 -7.86
CA LYS A 156 6.95 5.48 -7.53
C LYS A 156 6.34 6.13 -8.77
N ASP A 157 7.08 6.13 -9.88
CA ASP A 157 6.69 6.76 -11.13
C ASP A 157 6.02 5.74 -12.06
N THR A 158 4.72 5.90 -12.27
CA THR A 158 3.95 5.02 -13.17
C THR A 158 4.23 5.29 -14.64
N ALA A 159 4.78 6.45 -15.00
CA ALA A 159 5.09 6.81 -16.38
C ALA A 159 6.42 6.18 -16.85
N ASP A 160 7.41 6.03 -15.96
CA ASP A 160 8.70 5.42 -16.29
C ASP A 160 8.58 3.93 -16.68
N GLY A 161 7.67 3.19 -16.03
CA GLY A 161 7.34 1.81 -16.38
C GLY A 161 8.41 0.74 -16.08
N SER A 162 9.65 1.11 -15.73
CA SER A 162 10.74 0.15 -15.53
C SER A 162 10.50 -0.81 -14.35
N ALA A 163 9.82 -0.33 -13.31
CA ALA A 163 9.39 -1.10 -12.14
C ALA A 163 7.88 -0.93 -11.89
N ARG A 164 7.06 -1.07 -12.93
CA ARG A 164 5.59 -0.84 -12.87
C ARG A 164 4.87 -1.51 -11.69
N PRO A 165 5.17 -2.76 -11.29
CA PRO A 165 4.54 -3.37 -10.12
C PRO A 165 4.79 -2.58 -8.82
N TRP A 166 5.97 -2.01 -8.66
CA TRP A 166 6.30 -1.13 -7.54
C TRP A 166 5.52 0.18 -7.62
N ALA A 167 5.58 0.87 -8.74
CA ALA A 167 4.90 2.16 -8.92
C ALA A 167 3.38 2.05 -8.72
N ASN A 168 2.76 0.98 -9.25
CA ASN A 168 1.33 0.73 -9.06
C ASN A 168 0.99 0.52 -7.59
N ALA A 169 1.74 -0.33 -6.88
CA ALA A 169 1.50 -0.59 -5.47
C ALA A 169 1.68 0.68 -4.63
N PHE A 170 2.76 1.45 -4.83
CA PHE A 170 3.00 2.70 -4.12
C PHE A 170 1.83 3.68 -4.26
N ASN A 171 1.42 3.93 -5.50
CA ASN A 171 0.36 4.88 -5.80
C ASN A 171 -0.99 4.39 -5.29
N ALA A 172 -1.32 3.11 -5.46
CA ALA A 172 -2.58 2.57 -5.00
C ALA A 172 -2.68 2.61 -3.46
N ILE A 173 -1.58 2.28 -2.76
CA ILE A 173 -1.49 2.36 -1.30
C ILE A 173 -1.70 3.79 -0.79
N ASN A 174 -1.06 4.78 -1.41
CA ASN A 174 -1.18 6.19 -0.99
C ASN A 174 -2.51 6.82 -1.39
N ASN A 175 -3.22 6.25 -2.36
CA ASN A 175 -4.56 6.66 -2.75
C ASN A 175 -5.67 5.91 -1.99
N MET A 176 -5.33 5.03 -1.03
CA MET A 176 -6.34 4.37 -0.22
C MET A 176 -7.15 5.40 0.57
N PRO A 177 -8.49 5.30 0.54
CA PRO A 177 -9.34 6.23 1.26
C PRO A 177 -9.18 6.04 2.77
N THR A 178 -9.19 7.15 3.50
CA THR A 178 -9.23 7.13 4.96
C THR A 178 -10.64 6.76 5.44
N TYR A 179 -10.77 6.32 6.70
CA TYR A 179 -12.05 5.89 7.27
C TYR A 179 -13.18 6.91 7.03
N GLY A 180 -12.92 8.21 7.25
CA GLY A 180 -13.90 9.28 7.05
C GLY A 180 -14.29 9.56 5.59
N GLN A 181 -13.58 8.98 4.62
CA GLN A 181 -13.88 9.10 3.18
C GLN A 181 -14.75 7.94 2.65
N LEU A 182 -14.77 6.80 3.37
CA LEU A 182 -15.55 5.61 2.99
C LEU A 182 -16.94 5.61 3.60
N THR A 183 -17.06 6.04 4.84
CA THR A 183 -18.33 6.26 5.50
C THR A 183 -18.73 7.72 5.34
N PRO A 184 -19.97 8.03 4.91
CA PRO A 184 -20.51 9.38 5.04
C PRO A 184 -20.37 9.78 6.51
N SER A 185 -19.48 10.73 6.79
CA SER A 185 -19.42 11.35 8.11
C SER A 185 -20.57 12.33 8.21
N ASN A 186 -21.13 12.46 9.42
CA ASN A 186 -22.10 13.52 9.66
C ASN A 186 -21.41 14.86 9.41
N ASP A 187 -22.04 15.71 8.61
CA ASP A 187 -21.58 17.08 8.44
C ASP A 187 -21.45 17.75 9.82
N THR A 188 -20.29 18.35 10.07
CA THR A 188 -19.95 18.98 11.34
C THR A 188 -20.09 20.48 11.31
N ALA A 189 -20.28 21.08 10.13
CA ALA A 189 -20.42 22.52 9.92
C ALA A 189 -21.73 23.04 10.53
N ASP A 190 -21.88 24.37 10.56
CA ASP A 190 -23.11 24.99 11.03
C ASP A 190 -24.29 24.58 10.16
N LEU A 191 -25.48 24.47 10.78
CA LEU A 191 -26.66 23.86 10.18
C LEU A 191 -27.02 24.52 8.84
N GLU A 192 -26.86 25.83 8.76
CA GLU A 192 -27.14 26.63 7.57
C GLU A 192 -26.20 26.39 6.38
N THR A 193 -25.04 25.78 6.61
CA THR A 193 -24.05 25.46 5.57
C THR A 193 -24.18 24.02 5.08
N ARG A 194 -24.99 23.20 5.75
CA ARG A 194 -25.16 21.78 5.43
C ARG A 194 -26.05 21.63 4.21
N THR A 195 -25.44 21.25 3.09
CA THR A 195 -26.15 21.14 1.80
C THR A 195 -27.33 20.17 1.85
N ALA A 196 -27.18 19.04 2.56
CA ALA A 196 -28.24 18.05 2.71
C ALA A 196 -29.43 18.61 3.51
N LEU A 197 -29.18 19.38 4.58
CA LEU A 197 -30.25 19.99 5.38
C LEU A 197 -30.97 21.08 4.57
N ALA A 198 -30.22 21.94 3.89
CA ALA A 198 -30.79 22.95 2.99
C ALA A 198 -31.67 22.31 1.91
N THR A 199 -31.20 21.22 1.28
CA THR A 199 -31.96 20.50 0.26
C THR A 199 -33.26 19.90 0.82
N ILE A 200 -33.22 19.32 2.02
CA ILE A 200 -34.41 18.76 2.67
C ILE A 200 -35.40 19.87 3.03
N THR A 201 -34.93 20.98 3.59
CA THR A 201 -35.76 22.14 3.92
C THR A 201 -36.43 22.70 2.67
N GLN A 202 -35.68 22.89 1.58
CA GLN A 202 -36.24 23.36 0.31
C GLN A 202 -37.30 22.41 -0.26
N LYS A 203 -37.05 21.09 -0.21
CA LYS A 203 -37.96 20.10 -0.80
C LYS A 203 -39.22 19.83 0.01
N LEU A 204 -39.13 19.87 1.34
CA LEU A 204 -40.22 19.44 2.22
C LEU A 204 -40.96 20.60 2.88
N LEU A 205 -40.30 21.75 3.06
CA LEU A 205 -40.75 22.81 3.96
C LEU A 205 -40.83 24.19 3.31
N MET A 206 -40.41 24.32 2.04
CA MET A 206 -40.53 25.56 1.27
C MET A 206 -41.57 25.41 0.15
N PRO A 207 -42.19 26.53 -0.29
CA PRO A 207 -43.07 26.53 -1.44
C PRO A 207 -42.37 25.94 -2.68
N LYS A 208 -43.17 25.32 -3.56
CA LYS A 208 -42.68 24.77 -4.83
C LYS A 208 -42.00 25.90 -5.62
N ASP A 209 -40.78 25.63 -6.09
CA ASP A 209 -39.91 26.56 -6.84
C ASP A 209 -39.20 27.67 -6.03
N ASP A 210 -39.32 27.69 -4.70
CA ASP A 210 -38.54 28.59 -3.85
C ASP A 210 -37.14 28.02 -3.57
N SER A 211 -36.12 28.66 -4.15
CA SER A 211 -34.69 28.29 -4.03
C SER A 211 -33.86 29.35 -3.31
N ASP A 212 -34.52 30.32 -2.66
CA ASP A 212 -33.86 31.41 -1.96
C ASP A 212 -33.02 30.90 -0.78
N SER A 213 -31.70 31.08 -0.89
CA SER A 213 -30.74 30.59 0.09
C SER A 213 -30.90 31.25 1.47
N GLN A 214 -31.22 32.53 1.55
CA GLN A 214 -31.41 33.20 2.84
C GLN A 214 -32.70 32.76 3.51
N ARG A 215 -33.77 32.63 2.74
CA ARG A 215 -35.03 32.09 3.24
C ARG A 215 -34.89 30.66 3.74
N THR A 216 -34.09 29.85 3.06
CA THR A 216 -33.73 28.49 3.49
C THR A 216 -33.02 28.53 4.85
N LYS A 217 -32.05 29.42 5.04
CA LYS A 217 -31.34 29.59 6.34
C LYS A 217 -32.26 30.03 7.46
N THR A 218 -33.11 31.03 7.21
CA THR A 218 -34.12 31.48 8.18
C THR A 218 -35.03 30.34 8.59
N GLN A 219 -35.50 29.54 7.62
CA GLN A 219 -36.38 28.40 7.90
C GLN A 219 -35.68 27.31 8.72
N ILE A 220 -34.40 27.01 8.42
CA ILE A 220 -33.58 26.10 9.24
C ILE A 220 -33.47 26.62 10.68
N SER A 221 -33.19 27.91 10.86
CA SER A 221 -33.08 28.54 12.19
C SER A 221 -34.40 28.47 12.95
N ASN A 222 -35.53 28.74 12.27
CA ASN A 222 -36.88 28.68 12.86
C ASN A 222 -37.24 27.27 13.34
N LEU A 223 -36.96 26.25 12.53
CA LEU A 223 -37.30 24.85 12.86
C LEU A 223 -36.49 24.30 14.03
N LEU A 224 -35.21 24.66 14.10
CA LEU A 224 -34.29 24.10 15.07
C LEU A 224 -34.10 25.01 16.29
N GLY A 225 -34.67 26.22 16.28
CA GLY A 225 -34.49 27.24 17.32
C GLY A 225 -33.04 27.73 17.39
N GLY A 226 -32.42 27.91 16.23
CA GLY A 226 -31.01 28.28 16.04
C GLY A 226 -30.35 27.49 14.89
N ASN A 227 -29.31 28.07 14.29
CA ASN A 227 -28.59 27.54 13.12
C ASN A 227 -27.16 27.03 13.43
N THR A 228 -26.79 26.96 14.71
CA THR A 228 -25.44 26.55 15.15
C THR A 228 -25.34 25.07 15.48
N LYS A 229 -24.12 24.52 15.42
CA LYS A 229 -23.83 23.15 15.87
C LYS A 229 -24.30 22.87 17.31
N THR A 230 -24.12 23.81 18.23
CA THR A 230 -24.49 23.68 19.65
C THR A 230 -25.97 23.35 19.82
N ARG A 231 -26.83 24.02 19.05
CA ARG A 231 -28.28 23.77 19.11
C ARG A 231 -28.65 22.36 18.65
N LEU A 232 -27.97 21.85 17.63
CA LEU A 232 -28.17 20.47 17.17
C LEU A 232 -27.80 19.46 18.26
N ASP A 233 -26.73 19.70 19.00
CA ASP A 233 -26.29 18.80 20.06
C ASP A 233 -27.24 18.83 21.28
N GLU A 234 -27.84 19.98 21.60
CA GLU A 234 -28.93 20.06 22.58
C GLU A 234 -30.16 19.25 22.17
N LEU A 235 -30.60 19.37 20.90
CA LEU A 235 -31.74 18.63 20.37
C LEU A 235 -31.47 17.12 20.37
N ARG A 236 -30.25 16.71 20.01
CA ARG A 236 -29.83 15.30 20.09
C ARG A 236 -29.87 14.77 21.52
N LYS A 237 -29.39 15.54 22.49
CA LYS A 237 -29.47 15.17 23.92
C LYS A 237 -30.92 14.94 24.35
N LYS A 238 -31.85 15.83 23.97
CA LYS A 238 -33.29 15.67 24.26
C LYS A 238 -33.88 14.40 23.62
N LEU A 239 -33.50 14.08 22.37
CA LEU A 239 -33.93 12.86 21.70
C LEU A 239 -33.39 11.59 22.38
N THR A 240 -32.13 11.62 22.86
CA THR A 240 -31.55 10.49 23.60
C THR A 240 -32.10 10.35 25.02
N MET A 241 -32.61 11.44 25.62
CA MET A 241 -33.23 11.45 26.95
C MET A 241 -34.72 11.10 26.92
N ASN A 242 -35.38 11.22 25.77
CA ASN A 242 -36.73 10.73 25.58
C ASN A 242 -36.72 9.20 25.59
N ASN A 243 -37.04 8.62 26.74
CA ASN A 243 -37.31 7.19 26.89
C ASN A 243 -38.51 6.81 26.02
N TYR A 244 -38.24 6.33 24.81
CA TYR A 244 -39.25 5.65 24.00
C TYR A 244 -39.63 4.36 24.71
N ARG A 245 -40.80 4.35 25.36
CA ARG A 245 -41.44 3.11 25.84
C ARG A 245 -41.65 2.20 24.64
N GLY A 246 -40.75 1.22 24.45
CA GLY A 246 -40.94 0.12 23.50
C GLY A 246 -39.78 -0.19 22.54
N VAL A 247 -38.81 0.70 22.33
CA VAL A 247 -37.71 0.42 21.37
C VAL A 247 -36.36 0.69 22.02
N ARG A 248 -35.69 -0.39 22.45
CA ARG A 248 -34.32 -0.37 22.98
C ARG A 248 -33.34 -0.16 21.83
N TRP A 249 -33.09 1.09 21.45
CA TRP A 249 -31.95 1.44 20.60
C TRP A 249 -30.67 1.19 21.39
N LYS A 250 -29.98 0.07 21.14
CA LYS A 250 -28.63 -0.15 21.65
C LYS A 250 -27.67 0.78 20.90
N HIS A 251 -27.51 2.00 21.41
CA HIS A 251 -26.37 2.85 21.05
C HIS A 251 -25.11 2.20 21.62
N LYS A 252 -24.37 1.43 20.81
CA LYS A 252 -22.98 1.10 21.13
C LYS A 252 -22.16 2.37 20.91
N SER A 253 -21.99 3.17 21.95
CA SER A 253 -20.89 4.12 22.06
C SER A 253 -19.59 3.33 22.13
N VAL A 254 -18.95 3.12 20.98
CA VAL A 254 -17.52 2.77 20.97
C VAL A 254 -16.79 4.06 21.26
N LEU A 255 -16.57 4.31 22.56
CA LEU A 255 -15.52 5.19 23.05
C LEU A 255 -14.20 4.66 22.49
N CYS A 256 -13.58 5.45 21.60
CA CYS A 256 -12.16 5.34 21.35
C CYS A 256 -11.43 5.86 22.58
N ASP A 257 -11.24 4.97 23.56
CA ASP A 257 -10.07 5.00 24.45
C ASP A 257 -9.26 3.76 24.13
N ARG A 258 -8.11 3.96 23.50
CA ARG A 258 -6.96 3.06 23.57
C ARG A 258 -5.71 3.93 23.61
N SER A 259 -5.21 4.04 24.84
CA SER A 259 -3.80 3.93 25.21
C SER A 259 -2.95 3.17 24.19
#